data_AF-A0A8S1SHM1-F1
#
_entry.id   AF-A0A8S1SHM1-F1
#
_cell.length_a   1.000
_cell.length_b   1.000
_cell.length_c   1.000
_cell.angle_alpha   90.00
_cell.angle_beta   90.00
_cell.angle_gamma   90.00
#
_symmetry.space_group_name_H-M   'P 1'
#
loop_
_entity.id
_entity.type
_entity.pdbx_description
1 polymer ?
#
loop_
_entity_poly.entity_id
_entity_poly.type
_entity_poly.pdbx_seq_one_letter_code
_entity_poly.pdbx_strand_id
1 'polypeptide(L)'
;MSPQKLMMNRLTPVLIKQITRRVRKKYVVSYIHCRYSSLKSKFLRLHITIKVIEIGFSFLSGRQTTSREQKYYKLPEEPKTPGLRPIKNNDVAQVTKLLNEYLKQINSIYLKILSYILKILKKKSTFYSYLEKM
;
A
#
# COMPACT_ATOMS: atom_id res chain seq x y z
N MET A 1 -10.26 7.22 29.04
CA MET A 1 -9.09 8.11 28.88
C MET A 1 -8.75 8.19 27.39
N SER A 2 -8.63 9.38 26.80
CA SER A 2 -8.43 9.52 25.34
C SER A 2 -7.03 9.05 24.90
N PRO A 3 -6.85 8.57 23.65
CA PRO A 3 -5.56 8.05 23.16
C PRO A 3 -4.40 9.05 23.28
N GLN A 4 -4.69 10.34 23.12
CA GLN A 4 -3.71 11.43 23.24
C GLN A 4 -3.14 11.54 24.67
N LYS A 5 -3.96 11.31 25.70
CA LYS A 5 -3.51 11.33 27.10
C LYS A 5 -2.57 10.17 27.44
N LEU A 6 -2.69 9.03 26.76
CA LEU A 6 -1.78 7.88 26.93
C LEU A 6 -0.41 8.11 26.30
N MET A 7 -0.34 8.96 25.25
CA MET A 7 0.94 9.32 24.62
C MET A 7 1.82 10.19 25.51
N MET A 8 1.22 11.07 26.32
CA MET A 8 1.95 11.91 27.30
C MET A 8 2.61 11.08 28.41
N ASN A 9 2.06 9.91 28.73
CA ASN A 9 2.52 9.09 29.87
C ASN A 9 3.64 8.09 29.52
N ARG A 10 4.33 8.25 28.37
CA ARG A 10 5.41 7.36 27.90
C ARG A 10 5.02 5.87 27.91
N LEU A 11 3.76 5.54 27.62
CA LEU A 11 3.28 4.15 27.61
C LEU A 11 3.72 3.37 26.36
N THR A 12 3.94 4.07 25.24
CA THR A 12 4.40 3.49 23.96
C THR A 12 5.66 2.61 24.10
N PRO A 13 6.77 3.06 24.73
CA PRO A 13 7.95 2.21 24.93
C PRO A 13 7.67 0.97 25.78
N VAL A 14 6.79 1.08 26.79
CA VAL A 14 6.39 -0.07 27.63
C VAL A 14 5.63 -1.10 26.80
N LEU A 15 4.69 -0.65 25.96
CA LEU A 15 3.94 -1.51 25.05
C LEU A 15 4.84 -2.21 24.02
N ILE A 16 5.77 -1.47 23.39
CA ILE A 16 6.77 -2.05 22.48
C ILE A 16 7.62 -3.11 23.18
N LYS A 17 8.06 -2.84 24.42
CA LYS A 17 8.85 -3.80 25.23
C LYS A 17 8.05 -5.06 25.57
N GLN A 18 6.76 -4.93 25.88
CA GLN A 18 5.91 -6.08 26.16
C GLN A 18 5.60 -6.92 24.91
N ILE A 19 5.39 -6.29 23.76
CA ILE A 19 5.21 -6.98 22.48
C ILE A 19 6.49 -7.73 22.12
N THR A 20 7.65 -7.07 22.14
CA THR A 20 8.94 -7.71 21.85
C THR A 20 9.23 -8.87 22.80
N ARG A 21 8.92 -8.74 24.10
CA ARG A 21 9.02 -9.84 25.08
C ARG A 21 8.12 -11.04 24.72
N ARG A 22 6.86 -10.80 24.33
CA ARG A 22 5.91 -11.87 23.97
C ARG A 22 6.33 -12.60 22.70
N VAL A 23 6.82 -11.87 21.69
CA VAL A 23 7.28 -12.47 20.43
C VAL A 23 8.56 -13.29 20.65
N ARG A 24 9.52 -12.76 21.44
CA ARG A 24 10.80 -13.44 21.72
C ARG A 24 10.67 -14.73 22.54
N LYS A 25 9.60 -14.87 23.33
CA LYS A 25 9.28 -16.11 24.05
C LYS A 25 8.70 -17.22 23.16
N LYS A 26 8.10 -16.88 22.01
CA LYS A 26 7.40 -17.85 21.14
C LYS A 26 8.16 -18.16 19.85
N TYR A 27 9.06 -17.30 19.41
CA TYR A 27 9.71 -17.39 18.09
C TYR A 27 11.18 -16.97 18.16
N VAL A 28 12.01 -17.50 17.25
CA VAL A 28 13.35 -16.95 16.94
C VAL A 28 13.12 -15.71 16.05
N VAL A 29 13.38 -14.51 16.58
CA VAL A 29 12.80 -13.27 16.03
C VAL A 29 13.80 -12.45 15.23
N SER A 30 13.59 -12.38 13.92
CA SER A 30 13.88 -11.19 13.12
C SER A 30 12.55 -10.45 12.91
N TYR A 31 12.48 -9.15 13.22
CA TYR A 31 11.26 -8.35 13.00
C TYR A 31 11.53 -7.27 11.95
N ILE A 32 10.58 -7.10 11.04
CA ILE A 32 10.61 -6.05 10.03
C ILE A 32 9.64 -4.97 10.50
N HIS A 33 10.16 -3.82 10.91
CA HIS A 33 9.34 -2.66 11.22
C HIS A 33 9.54 -1.62 10.12
N CYS A 34 8.50 -1.37 9.34
CA CYS A 34 8.51 -0.25 8.42
C CYS A 34 8.39 1.04 9.24
N ARG A 35 9.52 1.70 9.47
CA ARG A 35 9.53 3.06 9.99
C ARG A 35 9.31 4.00 8.82
N TYR A 36 8.46 5.01 9.00
CA TYR A 36 8.39 6.16 8.11
C TYR A 36 9.75 6.86 8.17
N SER A 37 10.62 6.51 7.23
CA SER A 37 11.81 7.26 6.94
C SER A 37 11.38 8.64 6.47
N SER A 38 12.12 9.69 6.84
CA SER A 38 11.98 11.05 6.32
C SER A 38 12.29 11.16 4.81
N LEU A 39 12.25 10.02 4.10
CA LEU A 39 12.17 9.94 2.66
C LEU A 39 10.91 10.68 2.23
N LYS A 40 11.09 11.95 1.82
CA LYS A 40 10.12 12.68 1.01
C LYS A 40 9.79 11.76 -0.17
N SER A 41 8.66 11.05 -0.11
CA SER A 41 8.25 10.15 -1.18
C SER A 41 7.97 10.98 -2.41
N LYS A 42 8.96 11.09 -3.30
CA LYS A 42 8.88 11.85 -4.56
C LYS A 42 7.96 11.21 -5.60
N PHE A 43 7.33 10.07 -5.28
CA PHE A 43 6.55 9.26 -6.23
C PHE A 43 5.04 9.23 -5.91
N LEU A 44 4.50 10.30 -5.32
CA LEU A 44 3.05 10.47 -5.22
C LEU A 44 2.52 10.95 -6.57
N ARG A 45 2.06 10.02 -7.43
CA ARG A 45 1.24 10.38 -8.58
C ARG A 45 -0.20 10.53 -8.10
N LEU A 46 -0.54 11.73 -7.65
CA LEU A 46 -1.90 12.06 -7.25
C LEU A 46 -2.75 12.21 -8.50
N HIS A 47 -3.94 11.61 -8.48
CA HIS A 47 -5.02 12.12 -9.31
C HIS A 47 -5.35 13.49 -8.75
N ILE A 48 -4.74 14.54 -9.30
CA ILE A 48 -5.05 15.91 -8.92
C ILE A 48 -6.47 16.20 -9.42
N THR A 49 -7.42 15.91 -8.54
CA THR A 49 -8.81 16.31 -8.67
C THR A 49 -8.99 17.60 -7.88
N ILE A 50 -9.97 18.42 -8.28
CA ILE A 50 -10.30 19.67 -7.61
C ILE A 50 -10.41 19.47 -6.08
N LYS A 51 -11.03 18.35 -5.68
CA LYS A 51 -11.22 17.95 -4.29
C LYS A 51 -9.92 17.83 -3.48
N VAL A 52 -8.81 17.40 -4.09
CA VAL A 52 -7.52 17.24 -3.39
C VAL A 52 -6.91 18.61 -3.06
N ILE A 53 -7.13 19.59 -3.93
CA ILE A 53 -6.70 20.98 -3.73
C ILE A 53 -7.60 21.66 -2.70
N GLU A 54 -8.92 21.45 -2.77
CA GLU A 54 -9.89 22.00 -1.81
C GLU A 54 -9.63 21.54 -0.36
N ILE A 55 -9.25 20.28 -0.17
CA ILE A 55 -8.94 19.72 1.15
C ILE A 55 -7.56 20.17 1.66
N GLY A 56 -6.75 20.84 0.83
CA GLY A 56 -5.42 21.33 1.20
C GLY A 56 -4.33 20.24 1.22
N PHE A 57 -4.56 19.11 0.56
CA PHE A 57 -3.57 18.03 0.45
C PHE A 57 -2.50 18.32 -0.62
N SER A 58 -2.83 19.15 -1.61
CA SER A 58 -1.90 19.60 -2.66
C SER A 58 -2.09 21.09 -2.93
N PHE A 59 -1.01 21.75 -3.31
CA PHE A 59 -0.99 23.19 -3.55
C PHE A 59 -0.69 23.48 -5.02
N LEU A 60 -1.38 24.48 -5.56
CA LEU A 60 -1.05 25.04 -6.88
C LEU A 60 0.29 25.76 -6.79
N SER A 61 1.20 25.45 -7.72
CA SER A 61 2.42 26.24 -7.88
C SER A 61 2.12 27.59 -8.54
N GLY A 62 2.94 28.61 -8.28
CA GLY A 62 2.73 29.96 -8.82
C GLY A 62 2.63 29.97 -10.35
N ARG A 63 1.53 30.54 -10.87
CA ARG A 63 1.08 30.57 -12.29
C ARG A 63 0.32 29.33 -12.81
N GLN A 64 0.03 28.33 -11.97
CA GLN A 64 -0.86 27.22 -12.38
C GLN A 64 -2.32 27.52 -12.04
N THR A 65 -3.24 27.08 -12.90
CA THR A 65 -4.68 27.08 -12.64
C THR A 65 -5.16 25.66 -12.44
N THR A 66 -6.22 25.49 -11.66
CA THR A 66 -6.86 24.17 -11.42
C THR A 66 -7.21 23.47 -12.73
N SER A 67 -7.75 24.20 -13.72
CA SER A 67 -8.11 23.64 -15.03
C SER A 67 -6.91 23.12 -15.82
N ARG A 68 -5.75 23.79 -15.73
CA ARG A 68 -4.52 23.37 -16.40
C ARG A 68 -3.94 22.11 -15.76
N GLU A 69 -3.96 22.03 -14.43
CA GLU A 69 -3.53 20.84 -13.70
C GLU A 69 -4.46 19.65 -13.98
N GLN A 70 -5.78 19.86 -13.97
CA GLN A 70 -6.75 18.81 -14.31
C GLN A 70 -6.51 18.25 -15.72
N LYS A 71 -6.22 19.10 -16.71
CA LYS A 71 -5.90 18.65 -18.06
C LYS A 71 -4.60 17.85 -18.10
N TYR A 72 -3.57 18.27 -17.34
CA TYR A 72 -2.28 17.60 -17.28
C TYR A 72 -2.36 16.22 -16.60
N TYR A 73 -3.14 16.09 -15.53
CA TYR A 73 -3.34 14.83 -14.81
C TYR A 73 -4.54 14.00 -15.32
N LYS A 74 -5.18 14.41 -16.42
CA LYS A 74 -6.29 13.66 -17.02
C LYS A 74 -5.76 12.34 -17.58
N LEU A 75 -6.34 11.24 -17.09
CA LEU A 75 -6.10 9.90 -17.61
C LEU A 75 -7.18 9.55 -18.64
N PRO A 76 -6.89 8.61 -19.57
CA PRO A 76 -7.92 8.08 -20.47
C PRO A 76 -9.04 7.40 -19.66
N GLU A 77 -10.26 7.48 -20.17
CA GLU A 77 -11.45 6.86 -19.54
C GLU A 77 -11.39 5.33 -19.61
N GLU A 78 -10.77 4.81 -20.68
CA GLU A 78 -10.60 3.38 -20.88
C GLU A 78 -9.13 2.96 -20.69
N PRO A 79 -8.90 1.76 -20.12
CA PRO A 79 -7.55 1.22 -19.99
C PRO A 79 -6.96 0.95 -21.39
N LYS A 80 -5.74 1.44 -21.63
CA LYS A 80 -5.04 1.22 -22.91
C LYS A 80 -4.62 -0.23 -23.15
N THR A 81 -4.49 -1.00 -22.07
CA THR A 81 -4.13 -2.42 -22.10
C THR A 81 -5.38 -3.25 -22.45
N PRO A 82 -5.46 -3.86 -23.64
CA PRO A 82 -6.61 -4.69 -24.00
C PRO A 82 -6.71 -5.91 -23.07
N GLY A 83 -7.93 -6.34 -22.77
CA GLY A 83 -8.14 -7.56 -21.95
C GLY A 83 -7.92 -7.39 -20.45
N LEU A 84 -7.78 -6.18 -19.94
CA LEU A 84 -7.70 -5.92 -18.50
C LEU A 84 -9.02 -6.31 -17.82
N ARG A 85 -8.98 -7.30 -16.92
CA ARG A 85 -10.14 -7.79 -16.17
C ARG A 85 -9.86 -7.92 -14.68
N PRO A 86 -10.87 -7.81 -13.80
CA PRO A 86 -10.67 -8.08 -12.38
C PRO A 86 -10.30 -9.55 -12.13
N ILE A 87 -9.42 -9.78 -11.14
CA ILE A 87 -9.03 -11.12 -10.70
C ILE A 87 -10.26 -11.87 -10.19
N LYS A 88 -10.44 -13.10 -10.67
CA LYS A 88 -11.44 -14.05 -10.13
C LYS A 88 -10.76 -15.07 -9.23
N ASN A 89 -11.55 -15.75 -8.38
CA ASN A 89 -11.04 -16.77 -7.48
C ASN A 89 -10.28 -17.91 -8.20
N ASN A 90 -10.64 -18.21 -9.44
CA ASN A 90 -9.99 -19.27 -10.23
C ASN A 90 -8.57 -18.87 -10.66
N ASP A 91 -8.30 -17.59 -10.84
CA ASP A 91 -7.00 -17.09 -11.31
C ASP A 91 -5.96 -17.05 -10.19
N VAL A 92 -6.40 -17.22 -8.94
CA VAL A 92 -5.59 -17.05 -7.73
C VAL A 92 -4.37 -17.98 -7.73
N ALA A 93 -4.54 -19.24 -8.14
CA ALA A 93 -3.43 -20.21 -8.16
C ALA A 93 -2.39 -19.88 -9.24
N GLN A 94 -2.79 -19.30 -10.36
CA GLN A 94 -1.87 -18.90 -11.41
C GLN A 94 -1.09 -17.64 -11.03
N VAL A 95 -1.78 -16.65 -10.44
CA VAL A 95 -1.17 -15.40 -9.98
C VAL A 95 -0.14 -15.64 -8.89
N THR A 96 -0.39 -16.58 -7.98
CA THR A 96 0.57 -16.89 -6.90
C THR A 96 1.84 -17.50 -7.45
N LYS A 97 1.75 -18.38 -8.46
CA LYS A 97 2.93 -18.97 -9.09
C LYS A 97 3.78 -17.89 -9.76
N LEU A 98 3.17 -17.03 -10.58
CA LEU A 98 3.86 -15.94 -11.26
C LEU A 98 4.50 -14.96 -10.27
N LEU A 99 3.75 -14.56 -9.24
CA LEU A 99 4.24 -13.67 -8.19
C LEU A 99 5.41 -14.29 -7.42
N ASN A 100 5.36 -15.59 -7.12
CA ASN A 100 6.45 -16.31 -6.47
C ASN A 100 7.72 -16.34 -7.33
N GLU A 101 7.59 -16.61 -8.63
CA GLU A 101 8.73 -16.63 -9.56
C GLU A 101 9.40 -15.26 -9.66
N TYR A 102 8.61 -14.19 -9.76
CA TYR A 102 9.13 -12.82 -9.77
C TYR A 102 9.81 -12.45 -8.44
N LEU A 103 9.16 -12.73 -7.30
CA LEU A 103 9.71 -12.36 -5.99
C LEU A 103 10.95 -13.17 -5.60
N LYS A 104 11.11 -14.39 -6.12
CA LYS A 104 12.36 -15.18 -5.95
C LYS A 104 13.58 -14.45 -6.49
N GLN A 105 13.44 -13.68 -7.57
CA GLN A 105 14.54 -12.90 -8.14
C GLN A 105 14.95 -11.73 -7.24
N ILE A 106 14.02 -11.18 -6.46
CA ILE A 106 14.26 -9.99 -5.63
C ILE A 106 14.78 -10.36 -4.24
N ASN A 107 14.11 -11.27 -3.51
CA ASN A 107 14.59 -11.76 -2.22
C ASN A 107 13.80 -12.96 -1.66
N SER A 108 14.48 -13.91 -1.02
CA SER A 108 13.88 -15.16 -0.47
C SER A 108 12.89 -14.92 0.70
N ILE A 109 13.00 -13.79 1.40
CA ILE A 109 12.17 -13.43 2.58
C ILE A 109 10.68 -13.26 2.20
N TYR A 110 10.37 -12.90 0.95
CA TYR A 110 9.01 -12.58 0.52
C TYR A 110 8.08 -13.79 0.36
N LEU A 111 8.62 -15.02 0.33
CA LEU A 111 7.86 -16.25 0.05
C LEU A 111 6.81 -16.59 1.12
N LYS A 112 7.03 -16.20 2.39
CA LYS A 112 6.04 -16.43 3.48
C LYS A 112 4.85 -15.46 3.43
N ILE A 113 5.02 -14.29 2.82
CA ILE A 113 4.03 -13.19 2.81
C ILE A 113 2.88 -13.49 1.84
N LEU A 114 3.11 -14.29 0.79
CA LEU A 114 2.10 -14.61 -0.25
C LEU A 114 0.82 -15.26 0.30
N SER A 115 0.93 -16.18 1.27
CA SER A 115 -0.24 -16.84 1.88
C SER A 115 -1.20 -15.82 2.53
N TYR A 116 -0.68 -14.69 2.98
CA TYR A 116 -1.43 -13.60 3.58
C TYR A 116 -2.06 -12.67 2.53
N ILE A 117 -1.34 -12.37 1.44
CA ILE A 117 -1.86 -11.54 0.34
C ILE A 117 -3.08 -12.20 -0.33
N LEU A 118 -3.09 -13.53 -0.43
CA LEU A 118 -4.26 -14.27 -0.91
C LEU A 118 -5.50 -14.13 -0.02
N LYS A 119 -5.32 -14.05 1.29
CA LYS A 119 -6.41 -13.77 2.24
C LYS A 119 -6.93 -12.35 2.09
N ILE A 120 -6.06 -11.43 1.72
CA ILE A 120 -6.37 -10.01 1.55
C ILE A 120 -7.16 -9.77 0.25
N LEU A 121 -6.81 -10.45 -0.85
CA LEU A 121 -7.50 -10.33 -2.14
C LEU A 121 -8.99 -10.75 -2.11
N LYS A 122 -9.41 -11.52 -1.09
CA LYS A 122 -10.83 -11.88 -0.90
C LYS A 122 -11.70 -10.73 -0.42
N LYS A 123 -11.12 -9.64 0.11
CA LYS A 123 -11.89 -8.49 0.64
C LYS A 123 -12.12 -7.45 -0.46
N LYS A 124 -13.28 -7.58 -1.12
CA LYS A 124 -13.74 -6.78 -2.26
C LYS A 124 -13.71 -5.25 -2.06
N SER A 125 -13.78 -4.74 -0.83
CA SER A 125 -13.79 -3.30 -0.54
C SER A 125 -12.42 -2.71 -0.17
N THR A 126 -11.37 -3.54 -0.11
CA THR A 126 -10.05 -3.09 0.41
C THR A 126 -8.94 -3.12 -0.61
N PHE A 127 -9.01 -3.97 -1.64
CA PHE A 127 -7.96 -4.10 -2.64
C PHE A 127 -8.55 -4.30 -4.04
N TYR A 128 -8.03 -3.54 -5.00
CA TYR A 128 -8.35 -3.67 -6.41
C TYR A 128 -7.19 -4.37 -7.11
N SER A 129 -7.47 -5.44 -7.84
CA SER A 129 -6.47 -6.22 -8.55
C SER A 129 -7.02 -6.66 -9.91
N TYR A 130 -6.18 -6.52 -10.93
CA TYR A 130 -6.53 -6.75 -12.32
C TYR A 130 -5.50 -7.66 -12.96
N LEU A 131 -5.94 -8.43 -13.95
CA LEU A 131 -5.08 -9.23 -14.82
C LEU A 131 -5.29 -8.82 -16.26
N GLU A 132 -4.19 -8.86 -17.00
CA GLU A 132 -4.21 -8.82 -18.45
C GLU A 132 -4.53 -10.22 -18.97
N LYS A 133 -5.52 -10.33 -19.84
CA LYS A 133 -5.86 -11.57 -20.52
C LYS A 133 -4.94 -11.66 -21.74
N MET A 134 -4.02 -12.63 -21.74
CA MET A 134 -3.29 -13.02 -22.96
C MET A 134 -4.23 -13.64 -23.97
#